data_AF-A0A2M7PJU0-F1
#
_entry.id   AF-A0A2M7PJU0-F1
#
_cell.length_a   1.000
_cell.length_b   1.000
_cell.length_c   1.000
_cell.angle_alpha   90.00
_cell.angle_beta   90.00
_cell.angle_gamma   90.00
#
_symmetry.space_group_name_H-M   'P 1'
#
loop_
_entity.id
_entity.type
_entity.pdbx_description
1 polymer ?
#
loop_
_entity_poly.entity_id
_entity_poly.type
_entity_poly.pdbx_seq_one_letter_code
_entity_poly.pdbx_strand_id
1 'polypeptide(L)'
;MKKNYLVLNLIMLLHIIPSNAQVIEKPKQFDFSKFTPIVQVFGFANYDMEDQHYAYGIGRSHLGMTYQFNDSWRAKIILDGGRPTTISGIYVTDTSGNPLQVNYTYKEGSYYTMWLKFASLKWQVNKKLSIESGVLLQNHYITQEHFWGFRYIAQTFQDLYWHLPSTDLG
;
A
#
# COMPACT_ATOMS: atom_id res chain seq x y z
N MET A 1 -55.41 31.41 25.06
CA MET A 1 -54.27 31.11 24.16
C MET A 1 -52.88 31.51 24.68
N LYS A 2 -52.71 32.24 25.80
CA LYS A 2 -51.37 32.66 26.29
C LYS A 2 -50.60 31.64 27.14
N LYS A 3 -51.26 30.63 27.70
CA LYS A 3 -50.64 29.65 28.63
C LYS A 3 -49.76 28.58 27.94
N ASN A 4 -50.02 28.28 26.66
CA ASN A 4 -49.31 27.22 25.93
C ASN A 4 -47.95 27.69 25.38
N TYR A 5 -47.79 28.98 25.11
CA TYR A 5 -46.51 29.54 24.65
C TYR A 5 -45.44 29.56 25.75
N LEU A 6 -45.86 29.58 27.01
CA LEU A 6 -44.95 29.61 28.17
C LEU A 6 -44.35 28.22 28.44
N VAL A 7 -45.14 27.16 28.25
CA VAL A 7 -44.66 25.77 28.32
C VAL A 7 -43.74 25.44 27.14
N LEU A 8 -44.06 25.93 25.94
CA LEU A 8 -43.22 25.73 24.76
C LEU A 8 -41.86 26.45 24.87
N ASN A 9 -41.84 27.67 25.43
CA ASN A 9 -40.59 28.40 25.72
C ASN A 9 -39.76 27.70 26.81
N LEU A 10 -40.39 27.11 27.82
CA LEU A 10 -39.68 26.39 28.88
C LEU A 10 -39.00 25.10 28.35
N ILE A 11 -39.63 24.40 27.41
CA ILE A 11 -39.05 23.21 26.76
C ILE A 11 -37.89 23.58 25.82
N MET A 12 -37.96 24.73 25.15
CA MET A 12 -36.86 25.26 24.32
C MET A 12 -35.63 25.68 25.14
N LEU A 13 -35.81 26.18 26.35
CA LEU A 13 -34.72 26.57 27.26
C LEU A 13 -33.97 25.37 27.88
N LEU A 14 -34.58 24.18 27.91
CA LEU A 14 -33.96 22.95 28.42
C LEU A 14 -32.98 22.27 27.42
N HIS A 15 -32.87 22.76 26.19
CA HIS A 15 -32.00 22.17 25.15
C HIS A 15 -30.61 22.81 25.02
N ILE A 16 -30.26 23.75 25.89
CA ILE A 16 -28.91 24.35 25.91
C ILE A 16 -28.06 23.61 26.95
N ILE A 17 -27.73 22.35 26.67
CA ILE A 17 -26.65 21.67 27.39
C ILE A 17 -25.36 22.12 26.70
N PRO A 18 -24.47 22.91 27.34
CA PRO A 18 -23.15 23.12 26.79
C PRO A 18 -22.43 21.77 26.80
N SER A 19 -22.32 21.15 25.63
CA SER A 19 -21.49 19.98 25.41
C SER A 19 -20.02 20.40 25.54
N ASN A 20 -19.53 20.52 26.77
CA ASN A 20 -18.11 20.60 27.06
C ASN A 20 -17.48 19.22 26.81
N ALA A 21 -17.33 18.86 25.54
CA ALA A 21 -16.73 17.60 25.09
C ALA A 21 -15.20 17.71 24.94
N GLN A 22 -14.55 18.58 25.72
CA GLN A 22 -13.09 18.62 25.80
C GLN A 22 -12.67 17.92 27.09
N VAL A 23 -12.77 16.59 27.10
CA VAL A 23 -11.92 15.79 27.97
C VAL A 23 -10.52 15.95 27.40
N ILE A 24 -9.63 16.65 28.12
CA ILE A 24 -8.20 16.66 27.82
C ILE A 24 -7.69 15.26 28.19
N GLU A 25 -7.94 14.29 27.32
CA GLU A 25 -7.25 13.02 27.40
C GLU A 25 -5.76 13.31 27.17
N LYS A 26 -4.90 12.83 28.07
CA LYS A 26 -3.45 12.87 27.85
C LYS A 26 -3.19 12.30 26.44
N PRO A 27 -2.36 12.96 25.60
CA PRO A 27 -2.07 12.44 24.27
C PRO A 27 -1.62 11.00 24.43
N LYS A 28 -2.37 10.08 23.82
CA LYS A 28 -2.09 8.65 23.95
C LYS A 28 -0.68 8.42 23.42
N GLN A 29 0.25 8.17 24.33
CA GLN A 29 1.64 7.95 24.00
C GLN A 29 1.73 6.73 23.09
N PHE A 30 2.51 6.85 22.02
CA PHE A 30 2.68 5.75 21.08
C PHE A 30 3.34 4.57 21.80
N ASP A 31 2.68 3.42 21.77
CA ASP A 31 3.14 2.22 22.44
C ASP A 31 4.00 1.41 21.46
N PHE A 32 5.32 1.55 21.57
CA PHE A 32 6.27 0.85 20.70
C PHE A 32 6.22 -0.68 20.86
N SER A 33 5.67 -1.22 21.95
CA SER A 33 5.53 -2.67 22.11
C SER A 33 4.53 -3.29 21.12
N LYS A 34 3.58 -2.46 20.65
CA LYS A 34 2.55 -2.83 19.66
C LYS A 34 3.00 -2.63 18.23
N PHE A 35 4.21 -2.12 18.02
CA PHE A 35 4.79 -1.82 16.73
C PHE A 35 5.71 -2.96 16.28
N THR A 36 5.54 -3.40 15.04
CA THR A 36 6.42 -4.36 14.39
C THR A 36 6.94 -3.78 13.07
N PRO A 37 8.24 -3.49 12.95
CA PRO A 37 8.82 -3.01 11.70
C PRO A 37 8.89 -4.13 10.67
N ILE A 38 8.75 -3.78 9.40
CA ILE A 38 8.93 -4.69 8.26
C ILE A 38 9.96 -4.06 7.33
N VAL A 39 11.05 -4.77 7.09
CA VAL A 39 12.09 -4.36 6.14
C VAL A 39 12.37 -5.53 5.21
N GLN A 40 12.28 -5.31 3.91
CA GLN A 40 12.63 -6.31 2.90
C GLN A 40 13.47 -5.64 1.82
N VAL A 41 14.56 -6.27 1.41
CA VAL A 41 15.43 -5.77 0.35
C VAL A 41 15.59 -6.87 -0.69
N PHE A 42 15.36 -6.54 -1.94
CA PHE A 42 15.44 -7.47 -3.07
C PHE A 42 16.64 -7.10 -3.93
N GLY A 43 17.64 -7.97 -3.91
CA GLY A 43 18.82 -7.87 -4.76
C GLY A 43 18.83 -8.93 -5.87
N PHE A 44 19.69 -8.71 -6.85
CA PHE A 44 19.98 -9.67 -7.90
C PHE A 44 21.49 -9.80 -8.09
N ALA A 45 21.92 -10.97 -8.58
CA ALA A 45 23.28 -11.25 -9.01
C ALA A 45 23.18 -12.13 -10.27
N ASN A 46 23.78 -11.68 -11.36
CA ASN A 46 23.75 -12.33 -12.65
C ASN A 46 25.18 -12.48 -13.18
N TYR A 47 25.40 -13.56 -13.91
CA TYR A 47 26.65 -13.80 -14.64
C TYR A 47 26.31 -14.06 -16.10
N ASP A 48 26.87 -13.24 -16.98
CA ASP A 48 26.83 -13.45 -18.42
C ASP A 48 28.04 -14.29 -18.83
N MET A 49 27.78 -15.47 -19.39
CA MET A 49 28.83 -16.42 -19.79
C MET A 49 29.49 -16.04 -21.12
N GLU A 50 28.79 -15.34 -22.02
CA GLU A 50 29.34 -14.91 -23.32
C GLU A 50 30.24 -13.68 -23.13
N ASP A 51 29.78 -12.71 -22.35
CA ASP A 51 30.50 -11.44 -22.11
C ASP A 51 31.41 -11.48 -20.86
N GLN A 52 31.46 -12.61 -20.15
CA GLN A 52 32.18 -12.79 -18.87
C GLN A 52 31.88 -11.69 -17.84
N HIS A 53 30.66 -11.18 -17.83
CA HIS A 53 30.29 -10.00 -17.04
C HIS A 53 29.51 -10.41 -15.78
N TYR A 54 29.89 -9.83 -14.64
CA TYR A 54 29.17 -9.98 -13.37
C TYR A 54 28.39 -8.72 -13.07
N ALA A 55 27.08 -8.87 -12.85
CA ALA A 55 26.21 -7.77 -12.46
C ALA A 55 25.52 -8.10 -11.13
N TYR A 56 25.57 -7.17 -10.19
CA TYR A 56 24.80 -7.25 -8.95
C TYR A 56 24.14 -5.92 -8.64
N GLY A 57 23.01 -5.96 -7.94
CA GLY A 57 22.30 -4.73 -7.60
C GLY A 57 21.13 -4.96 -6.66
N ILE A 58 20.58 -3.85 -6.18
CA ILE A 58 19.33 -3.81 -5.41
C ILE A 58 18.25 -3.29 -6.35
N GLY A 59 17.24 -4.11 -6.62
CA GLY A 59 16.14 -3.74 -7.51
C GLY A 59 14.98 -3.07 -6.79
N ARG A 60 14.70 -3.47 -5.55
CA ARG A 60 13.51 -3.04 -4.81
C ARG A 60 13.71 -3.15 -3.30
N SER A 61 13.01 -2.32 -2.54
CA SER A 61 12.99 -2.34 -1.08
C SER A 61 11.58 -2.10 -0.57
N HIS A 62 11.14 -2.86 0.42
CA HIS A 62 9.91 -2.61 1.15
C HIS A 62 10.23 -2.11 2.55
N LEU A 63 9.62 -0.99 2.92
CA LEU A 63 9.68 -0.42 4.26
C LEU A 63 8.26 -0.32 4.80
N GLY A 64 7.96 -1.03 5.88
CA GLY A 64 6.63 -1.11 6.41
C GLY A 64 6.58 -1.21 7.91
N MET A 65 5.37 -1.17 8.42
CA MET A 65 5.05 -1.33 9.82
C MET A 65 3.73 -2.04 9.99
N THR A 66 3.62 -2.77 11.09
CA THR A 66 2.35 -3.26 11.61
C THR A 66 2.15 -2.67 13.00
N TYR A 67 0.93 -2.21 13.30
CA TYR A 67 0.56 -1.72 14.62
C TYR A 67 -0.68 -2.45 15.15
N GLN A 68 -0.57 -3.05 16.33
CA GLN A 68 -1.67 -3.75 17.00
C GLN A 68 -2.38 -2.81 17.97
N PHE A 69 -3.54 -2.27 17.62
CA PHE A 69 -4.25 -1.34 18.50
C PHE A 69 -4.76 -2.03 19.78
N ASN A 70 -5.31 -3.23 19.63
CA ASN A 70 -5.85 -4.12 20.67
C ASN A 70 -5.93 -5.56 20.12
N ASP A 71 -6.40 -6.55 20.88
CA ASP A 71 -6.45 -7.96 20.44
C ASP A 71 -7.25 -8.20 19.15
N SER A 72 -8.18 -7.30 18.81
CA SER A 72 -9.05 -7.41 17.64
C SER A 72 -8.59 -6.58 16.44
N TRP A 73 -7.86 -5.49 16.62
CA TRP A 73 -7.59 -4.52 15.56
C TRP A 73 -6.09 -4.35 15.31
N ARG A 74 -5.71 -4.46 14.03
CA ARG A 74 -4.33 -4.32 13.56
C ARG A 74 -4.29 -3.56 12.25
N ALA A 75 -3.41 -2.58 12.12
CA ALA A 75 -3.12 -1.95 10.83
C ALA A 75 -1.75 -2.39 10.30
N LYS A 76 -1.62 -2.42 8.98
CA LYS A 76 -0.36 -2.67 8.27
C LYS A 76 -0.19 -1.66 7.15
N ILE A 77 1.00 -1.07 7.07
CA ILE A 77 1.39 -0.15 6.00
C ILE A 77 2.73 -0.64 5.44
N ILE A 78 2.86 -0.68 4.12
CA ILE A 78 4.11 -1.01 3.44
C ILE A 78 4.32 -0.01 2.30
N LEU A 79 5.50 0.62 2.30
CA LEU A 79 6.01 1.47 1.24
C LEU A 79 6.99 0.68 0.37
N ASP A 80 6.96 0.93 -0.93
CA ASP A 80 7.85 0.32 -1.93
C ASP A 80 8.79 1.40 -2.47
N GLY A 81 10.08 1.22 -2.22
CA GLY A 81 11.15 2.01 -2.81
C GLY A 81 11.83 1.21 -3.91
N GLY A 82 11.83 1.74 -5.13
CA GLY A 82 12.43 1.09 -6.29
C GLY A 82 12.52 2.05 -7.47
N ARG A 83 13.16 1.60 -8.55
CA ARG A 83 13.26 2.44 -9.76
C ARG A 83 11.86 2.70 -10.33
N PRO A 84 11.49 3.95 -10.61
CA PRO A 84 10.25 4.24 -11.32
C PRO A 84 10.28 3.58 -12.70
N THR A 85 9.14 3.13 -13.19
CA THR A 85 9.00 2.60 -14.56
C THR A 85 9.40 3.68 -15.56
N THR A 86 10.51 3.46 -16.27
CA THR A 86 10.87 4.23 -17.45
C THR A 86 10.05 3.70 -18.63
N ILE A 87 9.36 4.59 -19.35
CA ILE A 87 8.78 4.24 -20.65
C ILE A 87 9.94 4.23 -21.64
N SER A 88 10.32 3.07 -22.15
CA SER A 88 11.30 2.99 -23.25
C SER A 88 10.60 3.28 -24.58
N GLY A 89 11.09 4.27 -25.33
CA GLY A 89 10.84 4.41 -26.78
C GLY A 89 9.40 4.27 -27.23
N ILE A 90 8.64 5.37 -27.34
CA ILE A 90 7.36 5.32 -28.05
C ILE A 90 7.65 5.27 -29.56
N TYR A 91 7.31 4.17 -30.20
CA TYR A 91 7.38 4.01 -31.65
C TYR A 91 5.98 4.19 -32.24
N VAL A 92 5.80 5.25 -33.02
CA VAL A 92 4.56 5.47 -33.78
C VAL A 92 4.83 5.13 -35.23
N THR A 93 4.02 4.26 -35.82
CA THR A 93 4.07 3.96 -37.25
C THR A 93 2.85 4.54 -37.96
N ASP A 94 3.03 5.09 -39.15
CA ASP A 94 1.91 5.51 -40.01
C ASP A 94 1.16 4.28 -40.57
N THR A 95 0.00 4.50 -41.18
CA THR A 95 -0.85 3.53 -41.89
C THR A 95 -0.08 2.72 -42.95
N SER A 96 1.04 3.25 -43.45
CA SER A 96 1.94 2.57 -44.40
C SER A 96 3.09 1.81 -43.73
N GLY A 97 3.14 1.74 -42.39
CA GLY A 97 4.16 1.01 -41.62
C GLY A 97 5.48 1.76 -41.41
N ASN A 98 5.60 3.01 -41.89
CA ASN A 98 6.82 3.81 -41.72
C ASN A 98 6.92 4.36 -40.29
N PRO A 99 8.08 4.24 -39.61
CA PRO A 99 8.27 4.78 -38.27
C PRO A 99 8.34 6.32 -38.32
N LEU A 100 7.50 6.99 -37.52
CA LEU A 100 7.55 8.42 -37.30
C LEU A 100 8.51 8.70 -36.13
N GLN A 101 9.46 9.61 -36.35
CA GLN A 101 10.41 10.01 -35.32
C GLN A 101 9.70 10.87 -34.26
N VAL A 102 9.47 10.30 -33.09
CA VAL A 102 8.93 11.03 -31.94
C VAL A 102 10.08 11.43 -31.02
N ASN A 103 10.41 12.72 -30.98
CA ASN A 103 11.34 13.26 -29.99
C ASN A 103 10.61 13.38 -28.64
N TYR A 104 10.82 12.40 -27.77
CA TYR A 104 10.27 12.41 -26.42
C TYR A 104 11.37 12.66 -25.39
N THR A 105 11.21 13.72 -24.60
CA THR A 105 12.07 13.99 -23.44
C THR A 105 11.53 13.19 -22.25
N TYR A 106 12.12 12.04 -21.97
CA TYR A 106 11.77 11.24 -20.80
C TYR A 106 12.16 11.98 -19.53
N LYS A 107 11.19 12.27 -18.67
CA LYS A 107 11.46 12.67 -17.30
C LYS A 107 11.43 11.42 -16.44
N GLU A 108 12.58 10.75 -16.34
CA GLU A 108 12.73 9.66 -15.38
C GLU A 108 12.40 10.19 -13.98
N GLY A 109 11.57 9.46 -13.23
CA GLY A 109 11.28 9.79 -11.84
C GLY A 109 12.55 9.68 -10.97
N SER A 110 12.53 10.28 -9.78
CA SER A 110 13.66 10.20 -8.87
C SER A 110 13.94 8.76 -8.45
N TYR A 111 15.22 8.40 -8.36
CA TYR A 111 15.71 7.11 -7.83
C TYR A 111 15.29 6.83 -6.38
N TYR A 112 14.80 7.86 -5.67
CA TYR A 112 14.40 7.78 -4.27
C TYR A 112 12.89 7.89 -4.07
N THR A 113 12.09 7.78 -5.13
CA THR A 113 10.64 7.83 -4.97
C THR A 113 10.13 6.55 -4.32
N MET A 114 9.33 6.71 -3.27
CA MET A 114 8.66 5.64 -2.56
C MET A 114 7.16 5.74 -2.78
N TRP A 115 6.49 4.60 -2.97
CA TRP A 115 5.05 4.52 -3.21
C TRP A 115 4.37 3.73 -2.11
N LEU A 116 3.15 4.12 -1.74
CA LEU A 116 2.32 3.30 -0.86
C LEU A 116 1.91 2.04 -1.60
N LYS A 117 2.39 0.89 -1.15
CA LYS A 117 2.11 -0.41 -1.78
C LYS A 117 0.95 -1.13 -1.13
N PHE A 118 0.97 -1.20 0.20
CA PHE A 118 -0.08 -1.85 0.98
C PHE A 118 -0.49 -0.96 2.14
N ALA A 119 -1.79 -0.88 2.36
CA ALA A 119 -2.40 -0.21 3.50
C ALA A 119 -3.66 -0.99 3.85
N SER A 120 -3.60 -1.77 4.94
CA SER A 120 -4.73 -2.60 5.36
C SER A 120 -5.05 -2.45 6.84
N LEU A 121 -6.33 -2.65 7.14
CA LEU A 121 -6.88 -2.72 8.47
C LEU A 121 -7.52 -4.10 8.66
N LYS A 122 -7.02 -4.85 9.63
CA LYS A 122 -7.51 -6.17 10.00
C LYS A 122 -8.31 -6.10 11.29
N TRP A 123 -9.53 -6.61 11.24
CA TRP A 123 -10.42 -6.80 12.36
C TRP A 123 -10.69 -8.29 12.61
N GLN A 124 -10.29 -8.77 13.79
CA GLN A 124 -10.63 -10.09 14.29
C GLN A 124 -11.99 -10.02 14.99
N VAL A 125 -13.04 -10.43 14.30
CA VAL A 125 -14.41 -10.49 14.84
C VAL A 125 -14.48 -11.58 15.91
N ASN A 126 -13.94 -12.77 15.61
CA ASN A 126 -13.92 -13.93 16.49
C ASN A 126 -12.69 -14.79 16.19
N LYS A 127 -12.41 -15.83 17.01
CA LYS A 127 -11.28 -16.76 16.78
C LYS A 127 -11.29 -17.46 15.41
N LYS A 128 -12.45 -17.52 14.74
CA LYS A 128 -12.64 -18.17 13.42
C LYS A 128 -12.90 -17.21 12.27
N LEU A 129 -13.11 -15.91 12.54
CA LEU A 129 -13.50 -14.94 11.52
C LEU A 129 -12.68 -13.66 11.68
N SER A 130 -11.98 -13.30 10.61
CA SER A 130 -11.30 -12.01 10.47
C SER A 130 -11.70 -11.34 9.18
N ILE A 131 -11.95 -10.05 9.25
CA ILE A 131 -12.22 -9.18 8.11
C ILE A 131 -10.99 -8.31 7.94
N GLU A 132 -10.46 -8.23 6.73
CA GLU A 132 -9.35 -7.35 6.40
C GLU A 132 -9.76 -6.49 5.22
N SER A 133 -9.61 -5.18 5.35
CA SER A 133 -9.99 -4.23 4.30
C SER A 133 -8.85 -3.28 3.97
N GLY A 134 -8.76 -2.89 2.71
CA GLY A 134 -7.78 -1.98 2.16
C GLY A 134 -6.99 -2.60 1.00
N VAL A 135 -5.80 -2.04 0.77
CA VAL A 135 -4.92 -2.47 -0.32
C VAL A 135 -4.05 -3.62 0.19
N LEU A 136 -4.34 -4.83 -0.27
CA LEU A 136 -3.78 -6.09 0.22
C LEU A 136 -2.86 -6.77 -0.79
N LEU A 137 -1.85 -7.48 -0.27
CA LEU A 137 -1.07 -8.40 -1.06
C LEU A 137 -1.88 -9.68 -1.28
N GLN A 138 -2.00 -10.12 -2.53
CA GLN A 138 -2.75 -11.33 -2.84
C GLN A 138 -2.00 -12.57 -2.33
N ASN A 139 -2.68 -13.43 -1.56
CA ASN A 139 -2.07 -14.60 -0.90
C ASN A 139 -1.44 -15.61 -1.88
N HIS A 140 -1.87 -15.62 -3.15
CA HIS A 140 -1.33 -16.51 -4.17
C HIS A 140 0.16 -16.26 -4.45
N TYR A 141 0.61 -15.01 -4.45
CA TYR A 141 2.02 -14.66 -4.66
C TYR A 141 2.91 -15.08 -3.47
N ILE A 142 2.41 -14.91 -2.24
CA ILE A 142 3.14 -15.30 -1.00
C ILE A 142 3.36 -16.82 -0.95
N THR A 143 2.37 -17.59 -1.39
CA THR A 143 2.45 -19.07 -1.36
C THR A 143 3.50 -19.58 -2.33
N GLN A 144 3.59 -18.96 -3.52
CA GLN A 144 4.64 -19.28 -4.48
C GLN A 144 6.03 -18.92 -3.93
N GLU A 145 6.19 -17.74 -3.32
CA GLU A 145 7.46 -17.34 -2.70
C GLU A 145 7.92 -18.32 -1.60
N HIS A 146 7.00 -18.84 -0.79
CA HIS A 146 7.34 -19.79 0.27
C HIS A 146 7.71 -21.18 -0.26
N PHE A 147 7.05 -21.65 -1.33
CA PHE A 147 7.33 -22.95 -1.93
C PHE A 147 8.71 -22.98 -2.61
N TRP A 148 9.07 -21.91 -3.31
CA TRP A 148 10.35 -21.85 -4.05
C TRP A 148 11.51 -21.32 -3.20
N GLY A 149 11.25 -20.78 -2.00
CA GLY A 149 12.27 -20.24 -1.10
C GLY A 149 12.97 -18.97 -1.59
N PHE A 150 12.74 -18.58 -2.84
CA PHE A 150 13.24 -17.39 -3.49
C PHE A 150 12.09 -16.69 -4.22
N ARG A 151 12.05 -15.36 -4.14
CA ARG A 151 11.19 -14.56 -5.02
C ARG A 151 11.72 -14.73 -6.44
N TYR A 152 10.85 -15.09 -7.38
CA TYR A 152 11.25 -15.36 -8.76
C TYR A 152 12.10 -14.23 -9.34
N ILE A 153 13.19 -14.63 -10.03
CA ILE A 153 14.07 -13.73 -10.78
C ILE A 153 13.34 -13.16 -12.02
N ALA A 154 12.23 -13.80 -12.42
CA ALA A 154 11.37 -13.41 -13.53
C ALA A 154 9.91 -13.22 -13.07
N GLN A 155 9.14 -12.38 -13.77
CA GLN A 155 7.70 -12.26 -13.54
C GLN A 155 7.01 -13.62 -13.64
N THR A 156 6.00 -13.87 -12.81
CA THR A 156 5.21 -15.09 -12.93
C THR A 156 4.55 -15.14 -14.31
N PHE A 157 4.35 -16.34 -14.86
CA PHE A 157 3.67 -16.50 -16.15
C PHE A 157 2.35 -15.71 -16.22
N GLN A 158 1.61 -15.66 -15.11
CA GLN A 158 0.34 -14.93 -15.04
C GLN A 158 0.50 -13.41 -15.08
N ASP A 159 1.55 -12.87 -14.46
CA ASP A 159 1.88 -11.44 -14.51
C ASP A 159 2.39 -11.04 -15.91
N LEU A 160 3.23 -11.89 -16.52
CA LEU A 160 3.79 -11.67 -17.84
C LEU A 160 2.73 -11.68 -18.96
N TYR A 161 1.78 -12.63 -18.92
CA TYR A 161 0.83 -12.83 -20.02
C TYR A 161 -0.58 -12.28 -19.77
N TRP A 162 -1.00 -12.16 -18.51
CA TRP A 162 -2.38 -11.76 -18.19
C TRP A 162 -2.47 -10.46 -17.39
N HIS A 163 -1.34 -9.83 -17.07
CA HIS A 163 -1.26 -8.52 -16.42
C HIS A 163 -2.18 -8.39 -15.21
N LEU A 164 -2.32 -9.49 -14.47
CA LEU A 164 -3.20 -9.53 -13.30
C LEU A 164 -2.60 -8.62 -12.22
N PRO A 165 -3.40 -7.73 -11.62
CA PRO A 165 -2.89 -6.84 -10.59
C PRO A 165 -2.34 -7.68 -9.43
N SER A 166 -1.07 -7.45 -9.05
CA SER A 166 -0.43 -8.11 -7.91
C SER A 166 -1.02 -7.71 -6.54
N THR A 167 -1.97 -6.78 -6.59
CA THR A 167 -2.57 -6.10 -5.46
C THR A 167 -4.07 -6.28 -5.56
N ASP A 168 -4.68 -6.80 -4.50
CA ASP A 168 -6.12 -7.00 -4.41
C ASP A 168 -6.76 -5.89 -3.55
N LEU A 169 -7.98 -5.52 -3.88
CA LEU A 169 -8.80 -4.64 -3.04
C LEU A 169 -9.62 -5.53 -2.11
N GLY A 170 -9.31 -5.49 -0.81
CA GLY A 170 -10.06 -6.18 0.25
C GLY A 170 -11.12 -5.32 0.91
#